data_AF-A0A258MPZ4-F1
#
_entry.id   AF-A0A258MPZ4-F1
#
_cell.length_a   1.000
_cell.length_b   1.000
_cell.length_c   1.000
_cell.angle_alpha   90.00
_cell.angle_beta   90.00
_cell.angle_gamma   90.00
#
_symmetry.space_group_name_H-M   'P 1'
#
loop_
_entity.id
_entity.type
_entity.pdbx_description
1 polymer ?
#
loop_
_entity_poly.entity_id
_entity_poly.type
_entity_poly.pdbx_seq_one_letter_code
_entity_poly.pdbx_strand_id
1 'polypeptide(L)'
;SMFKKALKFVVYAFALYIIFQIVIVVVFGIEFFWSSRLPNKKKDLENEYATQYNLSADQLQQFKSTKSYFQFLTTDEADSLRHYLDQALKELNDSNSTSSQIPIP
;
A
#
# COMPACT_ATOMS: atom_id res chain seq x y z
N SER A 1 51.32 18.03 21.28
CA SER A 1 50.75 19.32 20.87
C SER A 1 49.24 19.31 21.07
N MET A 2 48.70 20.35 21.72
CA MET A 2 47.26 20.58 21.92
C MET A 2 46.48 20.57 20.59
N PHE A 3 47.09 21.05 19.51
CA PHE A 3 46.52 21.04 18.17
C PHE A 3 46.14 19.63 17.68
N LYS A 4 46.98 18.61 17.95
CA LYS A 4 46.69 17.22 17.58
C LYS A 4 45.51 16.63 18.37
N LYS A 5 45.27 17.10 19.60
CA LYS A 5 44.12 16.67 20.42
C LYS A 5 42.82 17.31 19.92
N ALA A 6 42.85 18.60 19.63
CA ALA A 6 41.71 19.32 19.04
C ALA A 6 41.32 18.75 17.68
N LEU A 7 42.30 18.46 16.80
CA LEU A 7 42.05 17.86 15.50
C LEU A 7 41.37 16.49 15.61
N LYS A 8 41.84 15.63 16.53
CA LYS A 8 41.19 14.33 16.79
C LYS A 8 39.75 14.50 17.25
N PHE A 9 39.47 15.44 18.16
CA PHE A 9 38.12 15.72 18.63
C PHE A 9 37.18 16.15 17.49
N VAL A 10 37.64 17.05 16.60
CA VAL A 10 36.85 17.49 15.44
C VAL A 10 36.57 16.32 14.50
N VAL A 11 37.56 15.47 14.22
CA VAL A 11 37.37 14.27 13.37
C VAL A 11 36.36 13.32 13.99
N TYR A 12 36.42 13.07 15.30
CA TYR A 12 35.44 12.21 15.98
C TYR A 12 34.03 12.82 15.99
N ALA A 13 33.89 14.12 16.21
CA ALA A 13 32.61 14.81 16.16
C ALA A 13 32.00 14.76 14.75
N PHE A 14 32.82 14.96 13.71
CA PHE A 14 32.40 14.85 12.32
C PHE A 14 31.98 13.43 11.94
N ALA A 15 32.74 12.41 12.38
CA ALA A 15 32.37 11.01 12.18
C ALA A 15 31.04 10.67 12.87
N LEU A 16 30.82 11.14 14.08
CA LEU A 16 29.57 10.96 14.81
C LEU A 16 28.38 11.61 14.06
N TYR A 17 28.59 12.82 13.53
CA TYR A 17 27.59 13.52 12.71
C TYR A 17 27.24 12.72 11.44
N ILE A 18 28.23 12.18 10.74
CA ILE A 18 27.99 11.34 9.54
C ILE A 18 27.18 10.09 9.91
N ILE A 19 27.57 9.39 10.98
CA ILE A 19 26.85 8.18 11.43
C ILE A 19 25.39 8.52 11.75
N PHE A 20 25.15 9.63 12.46
CA PHE A 20 23.80 10.10 12.77
C PHE A 20 22.98 10.40 11.51
N GLN A 21 23.57 11.07 10.52
CA GLN A 21 22.91 11.34 9.23
C GLN A 21 22.56 10.04 8.47
N ILE A 22 23.45 9.04 8.48
CA ILE A 22 23.17 7.73 7.88
C ILE A 22 21.98 7.06 8.57
N VAL A 23 21.93 7.08 9.92
CA VAL A 23 20.81 6.50 10.67
C VAL A 23 19.49 7.19 10.32
N ILE A 24 19.47 8.52 10.23
CA ILE A 24 18.29 9.29 9.80
C ILE A 24 17.87 8.86 8.39
N VAL A 25 18.79 8.84 7.42
CA VAL A 25 18.48 8.48 6.04
C VAL A 25 17.98 7.04 5.94
N VAL A 26 18.51 6.11 6.72
CA VAL A 26 18.04 4.72 6.73
C VAL A 26 16.64 4.61 7.33
N VAL A 27 16.38 5.23 8.49
CA VAL A 27 15.07 5.16 9.14
C VAL A 27 13.99 5.84 8.28
N PHE A 28 14.19 7.10 7.91
CA PHE A 28 13.22 7.84 7.12
C PHE A 28 13.17 7.39 5.66
N GLY A 29 14.29 6.95 5.08
CA GLY A 29 14.35 6.47 3.70
C GLY A 29 13.65 5.12 3.52
N ILE A 30 13.73 4.23 4.51
CA ILE A 30 12.97 2.96 4.48
C ILE A 30 11.47 3.26 4.56
N GLU A 31 11.01 4.08 5.52
CA GLU A 31 9.59 4.45 5.63
C GLU A 31 9.05 5.09 4.34
N PHE A 32 9.81 6.01 3.74
CA PHE A 32 9.44 6.63 2.47
C PHE A 32 9.39 5.63 1.31
N PHE A 33 10.35 4.71 1.23
CA PHE A 33 10.41 3.67 0.19
C PHE A 33 9.24 2.67 0.29
N TRP A 34 8.84 2.27 1.50
CA TRP A 34 7.69 1.40 1.70
C TRP A 34 6.36 2.13 1.40
N SER A 35 6.21 3.39 1.83
CA SER A 35 5.02 4.19 1.51
C SER A 35 4.86 4.43 0.00
N SER A 36 5.97 4.55 -0.74
CA SER A 36 5.97 4.73 -2.20
C SER A 36 5.69 3.45 -2.98
N ARG A 37 5.91 2.27 -2.36
CA ARG A 37 5.63 0.96 -2.99
C ARG A 37 4.18 0.53 -2.86
N LEU A 38 3.47 1.00 -1.84
CA LEU A 38 2.09 0.60 -1.56
C LEU A 38 1.10 1.02 -2.68
N PRO A 39 1.15 2.25 -3.22
CA PRO A 39 0.28 2.67 -4.34
C PRO A 39 0.51 1.85 -5.61
N ASN A 40 1.78 1.55 -5.91
CA ASN A 40 2.13 0.72 -7.07
C ASN A 40 1.62 -0.71 -6.90
N LYS A 41 1.81 -1.32 -5.71
CA LYS A 41 1.24 -2.63 -5.39
C LYS A 41 -0.28 -2.67 -5.49
N LYS A 42 -0.98 -1.63 -5.01
CA LYS A 42 -2.44 -1.52 -5.14
C LYS A 42 -2.85 -1.52 -6.62
N LYS A 43 -2.21 -0.69 -7.44
CA LYS A 43 -2.50 -0.63 -8.87
C LYS A 43 -2.23 -1.95 -9.58
N ASP A 44 -1.12 -2.61 -9.25
CA ASP A 44 -0.76 -3.92 -9.84
C ASP A 44 -1.79 -4.99 -9.45
N LEU A 45 -2.21 -5.04 -8.18
CA LEU A 45 -3.23 -5.97 -7.69
C LEU A 45 -4.61 -5.73 -8.32
N GLU A 46 -5.00 -4.46 -8.50
CA GLU A 46 -6.25 -4.13 -9.19
C GLU A 46 -6.23 -4.63 -10.64
N ASN A 47 -5.12 -4.42 -11.35
CA ASN A 47 -4.95 -4.91 -12.72
C ASN A 47 -4.93 -6.44 -12.79
N GLU A 48 -4.27 -7.10 -11.84
CA GLU A 48 -4.26 -8.57 -11.71
C GLU A 48 -5.70 -9.08 -11.53
N TYR A 49 -6.49 -8.48 -10.63
CA TYR A 49 -7.89 -8.87 -10.40
C TYR A 49 -8.79 -8.61 -11.60
N ALA A 50 -8.70 -7.43 -12.22
CA ALA A 50 -9.49 -7.10 -13.40
C ALA A 50 -9.23 -8.10 -14.54
N THR A 51 -7.97 -8.52 -14.71
CA THR A 51 -7.55 -9.48 -15.74
C THR A 51 -7.95 -10.92 -15.37
N GLN A 52 -7.71 -11.34 -14.13
CA GLN A 52 -7.93 -12.72 -13.66
C GLN A 52 -9.41 -13.09 -13.68
N TYR A 53 -10.30 -12.16 -13.29
CA TYR A 53 -11.74 -12.40 -13.22
C TYR A 53 -12.50 -11.91 -14.45
N ASN A 54 -11.79 -11.37 -15.45
CA ASN A 54 -12.33 -10.89 -16.72
C ASN A 54 -13.59 -10.02 -16.54
N LEU A 55 -13.51 -9.06 -15.63
CA LEU A 55 -14.64 -8.19 -15.28
C LEU A 55 -15.00 -7.30 -16.47
N SER A 56 -16.28 -7.25 -16.84
CA SER A 56 -16.76 -6.29 -17.83
C SER A 56 -16.61 -4.85 -17.32
N ALA A 57 -16.66 -3.84 -18.20
CA ALA A 57 -16.53 -2.44 -17.80
C ALA A 57 -17.56 -2.04 -16.72
N ASP A 58 -18.80 -2.51 -16.84
CA ASP A 58 -19.87 -2.26 -15.88
C ASP A 58 -19.63 -2.99 -14.55
N GLN A 59 -19.15 -4.24 -14.60
CA GLN A 59 -18.79 -5.02 -13.41
C GLN A 59 -17.59 -4.41 -12.68
N LEU A 60 -16.63 -3.86 -13.41
CA LEU A 60 -15.49 -3.16 -12.84
C LEU A 60 -15.94 -1.87 -12.13
N GLN A 61 -16.90 -1.14 -12.70
CA GLN A 61 -17.45 0.05 -12.06
C GLN A 61 -18.21 -0.30 -10.78
N GLN A 62 -19.01 -1.37 -10.80
CA GLN A 62 -19.70 -1.87 -9.61
C GLN A 62 -18.72 -2.40 -8.56
N PHE A 63 -17.70 -3.16 -8.97
CA PHE A 63 -16.61 -3.62 -8.12
C PHE A 63 -15.92 -2.46 -7.39
N LYS A 64 -15.63 -1.37 -8.12
CA LYS A 64 -15.04 -0.15 -7.55
C LYS A 64 -15.96 0.62 -6.60
N SER A 65 -17.27 0.38 -6.67
CA SER A 65 -18.27 0.98 -5.77
C SER A 65 -18.52 0.18 -4.49
N THR A 66 -17.95 -1.02 -4.38
CA THR A 66 -18.11 -1.87 -3.20
C THR A 66 -17.41 -1.27 -1.97
N LYS A 67 -17.94 -1.58 -0.79
CA LYS A 67 -17.36 -1.10 0.47
C LYS A 67 -15.96 -1.67 0.68
N SER A 68 -15.78 -2.94 0.33
CA SER A 68 -14.49 -3.61 0.46
C SER A 68 -13.44 -3.06 -0.49
N TYR A 69 -13.79 -2.58 -1.68
CA TYR A 69 -12.82 -1.87 -2.54
C TYR A 69 -12.37 -0.55 -1.92
N PHE A 70 -13.24 0.17 -1.22
CA PHE A 70 -12.82 1.35 -0.45
C PHE A 70 -11.87 0.99 0.70
N GLN A 71 -12.07 -0.16 1.36
CA GLN A 71 -11.15 -0.67 2.39
C GLN A 71 -9.78 -1.06 1.80
N PHE A 72 -9.78 -1.65 0.60
CA PHE A 72 -8.56 -1.89 -0.16
C PHE A 72 -7.77 -0.59 -0.45
N LEU A 73 -8.46 0.49 -0.82
CA LEU A 73 -7.80 1.79 -1.07
C LEU A 73 -7.21 2.41 0.20
N THR A 74 -7.84 2.20 1.36
CA THR A 74 -7.49 2.87 2.62
C THR A 74 -6.59 2.05 3.54
N THR A 75 -6.42 0.75 3.30
CA THR A 75 -5.50 -0.06 4.11
C THR A 75 -4.04 0.20 3.76
N ASP A 76 -3.20 0.29 4.78
CA ASP A 76 -1.74 0.42 4.65
C ASP A 76 -1.02 -0.93 4.80
N GLU A 77 -1.78 -2.01 5.02
CA GLU A 77 -1.27 -3.36 5.21
C GLU A 77 -1.30 -4.14 3.90
N ALA A 78 -0.12 -4.47 3.36
CA ALA A 78 -0.01 -5.18 2.10
C ALA A 78 -0.64 -6.58 2.11
N ASP A 79 -0.59 -7.28 3.25
CA ASP A 79 -1.13 -8.63 3.40
C ASP A 79 -2.67 -8.64 3.41
N SER A 80 -3.28 -7.51 3.78
CA SER A 80 -4.73 -7.32 3.85
C SER A 80 -5.34 -6.92 2.49
N LEU A 81 -4.52 -6.51 1.51
CA LEU A 81 -4.99 -6.00 0.22
C LEU A 81 -5.80 -7.03 -0.59
N ARG A 82 -5.31 -8.28 -0.70
CA ARG A 82 -6.02 -9.34 -1.43
C ARG A 82 -7.34 -9.70 -0.76
N HIS A 83 -7.36 -9.74 0.57
CA HIS A 83 -8.58 -10.02 1.33
C HIS A 83 -9.71 -9.05 1.00
N TYR A 84 -9.42 -7.75 0.96
CA TYR A 84 -10.42 -6.74 0.61
C TYR A 84 -10.85 -6.79 -0.86
N LEU A 85 -9.95 -7.15 -1.78
CA LEU A 85 -10.32 -7.37 -3.19
C LEU A 85 -11.22 -8.60 -3.36
N ASP A 86 -10.96 -9.69 -2.63
CA ASP A 86 -11.83 -10.88 -2.62
C ASP A 86 -13.20 -10.57 -2.01
N GLN A 87 -13.25 -9.79 -0.93
CA GLN A 87 -14.51 -9.34 -0.35
C GLN A 87 -15.29 -8.43 -1.32
N ALA A 88 -14.62 -7.52 -2.02
CA ALA A 88 -15.23 -6.68 -3.05
C ALA A 88 -15.84 -7.52 -4.18
N LEU A 89 -15.15 -8.57 -4.62
CA LEU A 89 -15.66 -9.48 -5.63
C LEU A 89 -16.89 -10.27 -5.13
N LYS A 90 -16.87 -10.67 -3.86
CA LYS A 90 -18.01 -11.33 -3.23
C LYS A 90 -19.22 -10.40 -3.13
N GLU A 91 -19.02 -9.15 -2.70
CA GLU A 91 -20.08 -8.11 -2.65
C GLU A 91 -20.72 -7.86 -4.02
N LEU A 92 -19.91 -7.85 -5.09
CA LEU A 92 -20.41 -7.75 -6.46
C LEU A 92 -21.31 -8.95 -6.83
N ASN A 93 -20.86 -10.17 -6.54
CA ASN A 93 -21.61 -11.39 -6.83
C ASN A 93 -22.90 -11.49 -6.02
N ASP A 94 -22.87 -11.10 -4.74
CA ASP A 94 -24.05 -11.06 -3.87
C ASP A 94 -25.05 -10.00 -4.36
N SER A 95 -24.57 -8.84 -4.81
CA SER A 95 -25.41 -7.77 -5.39
C SER A 95 -26.11 -8.22 -6.68
N ASN A 96 -25.39 -8.92 -7.55
CA ASN A 96 -25.95 -9.47 -8.79
C ASN A 96 -26.97 -10.59 -8.53
N SER A 97 -26.75 -11.39 -7.47
CA SER A 97 -27.64 -12.50 -7.09
C SER A 97 -28.95 -11.99 -6.49
N THR A 98 -28.91 -10.90 -5.73
CA THR A 98 -30.09 -10.32 -5.06
C THR A 98 -31.07 -9.70 -6.08
N SER A 99 -30.60 -9.29 -7.26
CA SER A 99 -31.45 -8.70 -8.30
C SER A 99 -32.32 -9.71 -9.07
N SER A 100 -32.14 -11.03 -8.88
CA SER A 100 -32.84 -12.08 -9.63
C SER A 100 -34.08 -12.67 -8.93
N GLN A 101 -34.45 -12.16 -7.74
CA GLN A 101 -35.67 -12.58 -7.03
C GLN A 101 -36.64 -11.41 -6.87
N ILE A 102 -37.45 -11.17 -7.90
CA ILE A 102 -38.72 -10.49 -7.72
C ILE A 102 -39.70 -11.56 -7.24
N PRO A 103 -40.19 -11.54 -5.99
CA PRO A 103 -41.31 -12.38 -5.60
C PRO A 103 -42.53 -11.90 -6.39
N ILE A 104 -43.01 -12.76 -7.30
CA ILE A 104 -44.26 -12.53 -8.04
C ILE A 104 -45.41 -12.84 -7.06
N PRO A 105 -46.28 -11.86 -6.71
CA PRO A 105 -47.53 -12.14 -6.01
C PRO A 105 -48.56 -12.83 -6.93
#